data_AF-A0A950CKI4-F1
#
_entry.id   AF-A0A950CKI4-F1
#
_cell.length_a   1.000
_cell.length_b   1.000
_cell.length_c   1.000
_cell.angle_alpha   90.00
_cell.angle_beta   90.00
_cell.angle_gamma   90.00
#
_symmetry.space_group_name_H-M   'P 1'
#
loop_
_entity.id
_entity.type
_entity.pdbx_description
1 polymer ?
#
loop_
_entity_poly.entity_id
_entity_poly.type
_entity_poly.pdbx_seq_one_letter_code
_entity_poly.pdbx_strand_id
1 'polypeptide(L)' 'MRCSKCGADNRQAAQFCDACDSPLQPQCISCGALNRVGAKFCDGCGAAQGRVALE' A
#
# COMPACT_ATOMS: atom_id res chain seq x y z
N MET A 1 -1.59 -10.12 7.34
CA MET A 1 -0.55 -9.39 6.58
C MET A 1 0.46 -8.86 7.56
N ARG A 2 1.76 -9.07 7.31
CA ARG A 2 2.81 -8.69 8.26
C ARG A 2 3.35 -7.31 7.93
N CYS A 3 3.40 -6.43 8.92
CA CYS A 3 3.94 -5.09 8.78
C CYS A 3 5.45 -5.15 8.51
N SER A 4 5.91 -4.54 7.42
CA SER A 4 7.35 -4.48 7.09
C SER A 4 8.13 -3.56 8.02
N LYS A 5 7.48 -2.58 8.66
CA LYS A 5 8.13 -1.62 9.57
C LYS A 5 8.35 -2.17 10.97
N CYS A 6 7.34 -2.80 11.58
CA CYS A 6 7.40 -3.28 12.97
C CYS A 6 7.24 -4.80 13.13
N GLY A 7 6.93 -5.53 12.06
CA GLY A 7 6.78 -6.98 12.10
C GLY A 7 5.45 -7.50 12.65
N ALA A 8 4.53 -6.63 13.09
CA ALA A 8 3.22 -7.03 13.62
C ALA A 8 2.33 -7.68 12.56
N ASP A 9 1.54 -8.67 12.97
CA ASP A 9 0.50 -9.28 12.14
C ASP A 9 -0.79 -8.45 12.19
N ASN A 10 -1.32 -8.14 11.01
CA ASN A 10 -2.51 -7.33 10.81
C ASN A 10 -3.56 -8.08 9.98
N ARG A 11 -4.83 -7.71 10.11
CA ARG A 11 -5.91 -8.21 9.25
C ARG A 11 -5.60 -7.94 7.77
N GLN A 12 -6.01 -8.83 6.87
CA GLN A 12 -5.63 -8.74 5.45
C GLN A 12 -6.19 -7.50 4.73
N ALA A 13 -7.27 -6.93 5.25
CA ALA A 13 -7.89 -5.71 4.73
C ALA A 13 -7.42 -4.41 5.45
N ALA A 14 -6.45 -4.49 6.36
CA ALA A 14 -5.96 -3.29 7.05
C ALA A 14 -5.25 -2.34 6.08
N GLN A 15 -5.55 -1.06 6.19
CA GLN A 15 -4.87 0.01 5.44
C GLN A 15 -3.62 0.50 6.18
N PHE A 16 -3.67 0.51 7.51
CA PHE A 16 -2.59 0.94 8.41
C PHE A 16 -2.31 -0.15 9.44
N CYS A 17 -1.10 -0.15 10.00
CA CYS A 17 -0.74 -1.09 11.05
C CYS A 17 -1.35 -0.67 12.39
N ASP A 18 -2.09 -1.59 13.03
CA ASP A 18 -2.74 -1.37 14.33
C ASP A 18 -1.73 -1.13 15.48
N ALA A 19 -0.43 -1.36 15.25
CA ALA A 19 0.63 -1.23 16.26
C ALA A 19 1.57 -0.04 16.05
N CYS A 20 1.71 0.49 14.84
CA CYS A 20 2.71 1.54 14.55
C CYS A 20 2.26 2.57 13.50
N ASP A 21 0.98 2.53 13.11
CA ASP A 21 0.32 3.43 12.16
C ASP A 21 0.95 3.51 10.76
N SER A 22 1.91 2.63 10.45
CA SER A 22 2.50 2.62 9.11
C SER A 22 1.50 2.11 8.08
N PRO A 23 1.42 2.71 6.89
CA PRO A 23 0.59 2.21 5.82
C PRO A 23 1.03 0.82 5.39
N LEU A 24 0.06 -0.08 5.24
CA LEU A 24 0.25 -1.46 4.82
C LEU A 24 -0.07 -1.66 3.33
N GLN A 25 -0.65 -0.65 2.70
CA GLN A 25 -0.95 -0.61 1.26
C GLN A 25 0.05 0.27 0.52
N PRO A 26 0.28 0.02 -0.79
CA PRO A 26 1.09 0.88 -1.64
C PRO A 26 0.60 2.32 -1.64
N GLN A 27 1.54 3.26 -1.56
CA GLN A 27 1.26 4.68 -1.74
C GLN A 27 1.58 5.11 -3.18
N CYS A 28 0.77 6.02 -3.69
CA CYS A 28 1.02 6.65 -4.98
C CYS A 28 2.28 7.50 -4.92
N ILE A 29 3.26 7.22 -5.78
CA ILE A 29 4.51 8.00 -5.84
C ILE A 29 4.24 9.46 -6.24
N SER A 30 3.16 9.71 -6.99
CA SER A 30 2.82 11.06 -7.48
C SER A 30 2.04 11.91 -6.47
N CYS A 31 1.20 11.32 -5.60
CA CYS A 31 0.32 12.09 -4.71
C CYS A 31 0.23 11.59 -3.27
N GLY A 32 0.87 10.47 -2.92
CA GLY A 32 0.84 9.89 -1.57
C GLY A 32 -0.42 9.12 -1.20
N ALA A 33 -1.47 9.12 -2.04
CA ALA A 33 -2.69 8.36 -1.76
C ALA A 33 -2.43 6.86 -1.62
N LEU A 34 -3.07 6.20 -0.67
CA LEU A 34 -3.06 4.73 -0.57
C LEU A 34 -3.85 4.13 -1.73
N ASN A 35 -3.34 3.04 -2.29
CA ASN A 35 -3.97 2.30 -3.38
C ASN A 35 -3.98 0.82 -3.06
N ARG A 36 -4.99 0.12 -3.59
CA ARG A 36 -5.06 -1.33 -3.52
C ARG A 36 -3.81 -2.00 -4.11
N VAL A 37 -3.41 -3.13 -3.54
CA VAL A 37 -2.29 -3.93 -4.08
C VAL A 37 -2.58 -4.31 -5.53
N GLY A 38 -1.62 -4.06 -6.42
CA GLY A 38 -1.76 -4.34 -7.85
C GLY A 38 -2.58 -3.31 -8.65
N ALA A 39 -2.96 -2.17 -8.05
CA ALA A 39 -3.56 -1.06 -8.81
C ALA A 39 -2.63 -0.64 -9.95
N LYS A 40 -3.17 -0.53 -11.18
CA LYS A 40 -2.42 -0.01 -12.35
C LYS A 40 -2.40 1.51 -12.41
N PHE A 41 -3.40 2.16 -11.82
CA PHE A 41 -3.57 3.60 -11.77
C PHE A 41 -3.99 3.99 -10.36
N CYS A 42 -3.64 5.20 -9.94
CA CYS A 42 -4.02 5.73 -8.64
C CYS A 42 -5.49 6.14 -8.63
N ASP A 43 -6.24 5.70 -7.61
CA ASP A 43 -7.66 6.04 -7.45
C ASP A 43 -7.86 7.53 -7.02
N GLY A 44 -6.80 8.20 -6.53
CA GLY A 44 -6.83 9.61 -6.13
C GLY A 44 -6.45 10.60 -7.24
N CYS A 45 -5.44 10.29 -8.06
CA CYS A 45 -4.93 11.23 -9.07
C CYS A 45 -4.85 10.67 -10.49
N GLY A 46 -5.18 9.39 -10.72
CA GLY A 46 -5.11 8.74 -12.03
C GLY A 46 -3.71 8.38 -12.52
N ALA A 47 -2.65 8.76 -11.81
CA ALA A 47 -1.27 8.45 -12.21
C ALA A 47 -1.03 6.94 -12.27
N ALA A 48 -0.37 6.47 -13.33
CA ALA A 48 0.01 5.07 -13.48
C ALA A 48 0.92 4.64 -12.32
N GLN A 49 0.54 3.57 -11.63
CA GLN A 49 1.38 2.94 -10.61
C GLN A 49 2.24 1.90 -11.32
N GLY A 50 3.56 2.01 -11.14
CA GLY A 50 4.51 1.10 -11.79
C GLY A 50 4.13 -0.35 -11.53
N ARG A 51 4.04 -1.16 -12.59
CA ARG A 51 3.93 -2.61 -12.43
C ARG A 51 5.21 -3.06 -11.72
N VAL A 52 5.10 -3.57 -10.50
CA VAL A 52 6.10 -4.53 -10.04
C VAL A 52 5.91 -5.72 -10.96
N ALA A 53 6.74 -5.81 -11.99
CA ALA A 53 6.94 -7.05 -12.71
C ALA A 53 7.38 -8.05 -11.65
N LEU A 54 6.49 -8.97 -11.30
CA LEU A 54 6.89 -10.20 -10.64
C LEU A 54 7.61 -11.00 -11.73
N GLU A 55 8.93 -10.90 -11.76
CA GLU A 55 9.80 -11.93 -12.33
C GLU A 55 10.06 -12.98 -11.25
#